data_AF-A0A8U0SFE1-F1
#
_entry.id   AF-A0A8U0SFE1-F1
#
_cell.length_a   1.000
_cell.length_b   1.000
_cell.length_c   1.000
_cell.angle_alpha   90.00
_cell.angle_beta   90.00
_cell.angle_gamma   90.00
#
_symmetry.space_group_name_H-M   'P 1'
#
loop_
_entity.id
_entity.type
_entity.pdbx_description
1 polymer ?
#
loop_
_entity_poly.entity_id
_entity_poly.type
_entity_poly.pdbx_seq_one_letter_code
_entity_poly.pdbx_strand_id
1 'polypeptide(L)'
;MEPPKVEKFSTANRGNGLRALAQLRPGELLFRSDPLAYTVCKGSRGVVCDRCLLGKEKLMRCSQCRVAKYCSAKCQKKAWPDHKRECKCLKNCKPRYPPDSVRLLGRVVFKLMEETPSESEKLYSFYDLESNINKLTEDKKEGLRQLVMTFQHFMREEIQDASQLPPSFDIFEAFAKVICNAFTICNAEMQEVGVGLYPSMSLLNHSCDPNCSIVFNGPHLLLRAVRDIEAGEELTICYLDMLMTSEERRKQLRDQYCFECDCFRCQTQDKDADMLTGDEQVWKEVQESLKKIEELKAHWKWEQVLAMCQAVISSNAERLPDINIYQLKVLDCAMDACINLGLLEEALFYGIRTMEPYRIFFPGSHPVRGVQVMKVGKLQLHQGMFPQAMKNLRLEPWSKSNQDHCHCHGWSECRGKGSPSPPQDARATPPASQSTPEGTRGPIAHCL
;
A
#
# COMPACT_ATOMS: atom_id res chain seq x y z
N MET A 1 24.43 17.59 -10.22
CA MET A 1 23.60 16.44 -9.80
C MET A 1 23.82 16.25 -8.32
N GLU A 2 22.76 16.10 -7.53
CA GLU A 2 22.92 15.71 -6.12
C GLU A 2 23.60 14.33 -6.05
N PRO A 3 24.57 14.12 -5.15
CA PRO A 3 25.21 12.83 -4.98
C PRO A 3 24.17 11.77 -4.58
N PRO A 4 24.36 10.50 -5.00
CA PRO A 4 23.46 9.43 -4.57
C PRO A 4 23.50 9.31 -3.04
N LYS A 5 22.33 9.14 -2.43
CA LYS A 5 22.18 8.94 -0.98
C LYS A 5 22.20 7.47 -0.58
N VAL A 6 22.11 6.59 -1.58
CA VAL A 6 21.92 5.15 -1.42
C VAL A 6 22.79 4.41 -2.42
N GLU A 7 23.25 3.22 -2.04
CA GLU A 7 23.99 2.33 -2.93
C GLU A 7 23.56 0.87 -2.76
N LYS A 8 23.72 0.08 -3.82
CA LYS A 8 23.59 -1.38 -3.78
C LYS A 8 24.76 -1.95 -2.99
N PHE A 9 24.50 -2.95 -2.16
CA PHE A 9 25.52 -3.76 -1.51
C PHE A 9 25.08 -5.23 -1.43
N SER A 10 26.00 -6.14 -1.12
CA SER A 10 25.68 -7.53 -0.83
C SER A 10 25.55 -7.73 0.68
N THR A 11 24.41 -8.25 1.11
CA THR A 11 24.13 -8.55 2.52
C THR A 11 24.82 -9.86 2.94
N ALA A 12 24.87 -10.13 4.23
CA ALA A 12 25.44 -11.37 4.74
C ALA A 12 24.61 -12.62 4.38
N ASN A 13 23.27 -12.51 4.34
CA ASN A 13 22.37 -13.68 4.27
C ASN A 13 21.04 -13.45 3.53
N ARG A 14 20.80 -12.28 2.92
CA ARG A 14 19.53 -11.92 2.24
C ARG A 14 19.73 -11.58 0.75
N GLY A 15 20.88 -11.93 0.18
CA GLY A 15 21.24 -11.57 -1.19
C GLY A 15 21.72 -10.12 -1.28
N ASN A 16 21.32 -9.40 -2.33
CA ASN A 16 21.62 -7.98 -2.47
C ASN A 16 20.71 -7.13 -1.59
N GLY A 17 21.16 -5.91 -1.28
CA GLY A 17 20.43 -4.94 -0.48
C GLY A 17 20.72 -3.52 -0.96
N LEU A 18 20.02 -2.56 -0.37
CA LEU A 18 20.29 -1.13 -0.53
C LEU A 18 20.71 -0.56 0.83
N ARG A 19 21.76 0.26 0.89
CA ARG A 19 22.20 0.91 2.15
C ARG A 19 22.38 2.40 2.00
N ALA A 20 22.34 3.12 3.12
CA ALA A 20 22.57 4.56 3.15
C ALA A 20 24.06 4.90 2.96
N LEU A 21 24.36 5.91 2.15
CA LEU A 21 25.72 6.45 1.96
C LEU A 21 26.07 7.54 2.98
N ALA A 22 25.07 8.11 3.63
CA ALA A 22 25.19 9.15 4.63
C ALA A 22 24.03 9.02 5.64
N GLN A 23 24.07 9.79 6.72
CA GLN A 23 22.93 9.87 7.63
C GLN A 23 21.70 10.44 6.92
N LEU A 24 20.56 9.78 7.05
CA LEU A 24 19.28 10.18 6.43
C LEU A 24 18.26 10.52 7.52
N ARG A 25 17.37 11.48 7.22
CA ARG A 25 16.35 11.95 8.17
C ARG A 25 14.94 11.50 7.77
N PRO A 26 13.99 11.39 8.72
CA PRO A 26 12.59 11.12 8.41
C PRO A 26 12.03 12.10 7.36
N GLY A 27 11.33 11.57 6.36
CA GLY A 27 10.72 12.33 5.27
C GLY A 27 11.65 12.59 4.08
N GLU A 28 12.95 12.33 4.19
CA GLU A 28 13.91 12.54 3.12
C GLU A 28 13.62 11.65 1.91
N LEU A 29 13.64 12.25 0.71
CA LEU A 29 13.49 11.51 -0.55
C LEU A 29 14.82 10.83 -0.90
N LEU A 30 14.78 9.50 -1.01
CA LEU A 30 15.95 8.66 -1.27
C LEU A 30 16.05 8.26 -2.75
N PHE A 31 14.91 7.90 -3.34
CA PHE A 31 14.83 7.51 -4.73
C PHE A 31 13.43 7.79 -5.30
N ARG A 32 13.36 7.97 -6.62
CA ARG A 32 12.10 8.03 -7.37
C ARG A 32 12.23 7.22 -8.65
N SER A 33 11.18 6.52 -9.03
CA SER A 33 11.20 5.64 -10.20
C SER A 33 9.86 5.63 -10.90
N ASP A 34 9.87 5.79 -12.22
CA ASP A 34 8.81 5.23 -13.05
C ASP A 34 9.03 3.70 -13.16
N PRO A 35 7.99 2.90 -13.47
CA PRO A 35 8.12 1.46 -13.61
C PRO A 35 8.89 1.10 -14.89
N LEU A 36 9.61 -0.02 -14.87
CA LEU A 36 10.08 -0.67 -16.10
C LEU A 36 8.86 -1.04 -16.97
N ALA A 37 7.88 -1.67 -16.34
CA ALA A 37 6.59 -2.00 -16.92
C ALA A 37 5.52 -2.04 -15.82
N TYR A 38 4.28 -1.70 -16.18
CA TYR A 38 3.13 -1.81 -15.29
C TYR A 38 1.85 -2.07 -16.09
N THR A 39 0.81 -2.54 -15.40
CA THR A 39 -0.55 -2.67 -15.93
C THR A 39 -1.56 -2.36 -14.83
N VAL A 40 -2.77 -1.95 -15.23
CA VAL A 40 -3.95 -1.95 -14.36
C VAL A 40 -4.23 -3.39 -13.89
N CYS A 41 -4.63 -3.55 -12.63
CA CYS A 41 -5.00 -4.85 -12.06
C CYS A 41 -6.39 -5.30 -12.53
N LYS A 42 -6.68 -6.60 -12.42
CA LYS A 42 -7.93 -7.22 -12.86
C LYS A 42 -9.19 -6.47 -12.42
N GLY A 43 -9.28 -6.13 -11.13
CA GLY A 43 -10.46 -5.52 -10.52
C GLY A 43 -10.69 -4.06 -10.92
N SER A 44 -9.60 -3.31 -11.14
CA SER A 44 -9.66 -1.90 -11.52
C SER A 44 -9.72 -1.67 -13.04
N ARG A 45 -9.61 -2.75 -13.84
CA ARG A 45 -9.61 -2.65 -15.30
C ARG A 45 -10.91 -2.05 -15.82
N GLY A 46 -10.78 -0.88 -16.43
CA GLY A 46 -11.88 -0.15 -17.02
C GLY A 46 -12.70 0.67 -16.03
N VAL A 47 -12.25 0.76 -14.77
CA VAL A 47 -12.66 1.74 -13.75
C VAL A 47 -11.62 2.87 -13.66
N VAL A 48 -10.34 2.53 -13.76
CA VAL A 48 -9.23 3.49 -13.84
C VAL A 48 -8.61 3.56 -15.24
N CYS A 49 -7.91 4.65 -15.53
CA CYS A 49 -7.14 4.80 -16.76
C CYS A 49 -5.92 3.85 -16.79
N ASP A 50 -5.74 3.08 -17.86
CA ASP A 50 -4.59 2.17 -18.08
C ASP A 50 -3.22 2.87 -18.02
N ARG A 51 -3.17 4.21 -18.12
CA ARG A 51 -1.92 4.99 -18.03
C ARG A 51 -1.71 5.67 -16.69
N CYS A 52 -2.59 6.60 -16.32
CA CYS A 52 -2.37 7.39 -15.10
C CYS A 52 -2.91 6.71 -13.83
N LEU A 53 -3.60 5.58 -13.97
CA LEU A 53 -4.22 4.82 -12.87
C LEU A 53 -5.24 5.61 -12.03
N LEU A 54 -5.71 6.74 -12.55
CA LEU A 54 -6.77 7.54 -11.92
C LEU A 54 -8.16 7.06 -12.38
N GLY A 55 -9.08 6.97 -11.43
CA GLY A 55 -10.50 6.72 -11.68
C GLY A 55 -11.19 7.89 -12.38
N LYS A 56 -12.11 7.59 -13.30
CA LYS A 56 -13.01 8.55 -13.93
C LYS A 56 -14.34 7.87 -14.24
N GLU A 57 -15.44 8.62 -14.14
CA GLU A 57 -16.78 8.12 -14.50
C GLU A 57 -16.86 7.60 -15.94
N LYS A 58 -16.20 8.29 -16.88
CA LYS A 58 -16.16 7.91 -18.29
C LYS A 58 -14.72 7.75 -18.75
N LEU A 59 -14.42 6.56 -19.30
CA LEU A 59 -13.15 6.25 -19.93
C LEU A 59 -13.36 5.90 -21.41
N MET A 60 -12.43 6.36 -22.24
CA MET A 60 -12.40 6.05 -23.67
C MET A 60 -11.63 4.76 -23.90
N ARG A 61 -12.23 3.80 -24.59
CA ARG A 61 -11.58 2.53 -24.94
C ARG A 61 -10.67 2.68 -26.17
N CYS A 62 -9.55 1.96 -26.19
CA CYS A 62 -8.79 1.75 -27.43
C CYS A 62 -9.72 1.14 -28.50
N SER A 63 -9.76 1.73 -29.70
CA SER A 63 -10.66 1.28 -30.77
C SER A 63 -10.30 -0.10 -31.32
N GLN A 64 -9.02 -0.48 -31.24
CA GLN A 64 -8.50 -1.73 -31.78
C GLN A 64 -8.77 -2.92 -30.86
N CYS A 65 -8.21 -2.95 -29.64
CA CYS A 65 -8.42 -4.07 -28.72
C CYS A 65 -9.74 -3.99 -27.95
N ARG A 66 -10.27 -2.78 -27.74
CA ARG A 66 -11.43 -2.51 -26.87
C ARG A 66 -11.25 -3.04 -25.45
N VAL A 67 -10.01 -3.18 -24.98
CA VAL A 67 -9.64 -3.62 -23.63
C VAL A 67 -9.10 -2.46 -22.82
N ALA A 68 -7.96 -1.89 -23.24
CA ALA A 68 -7.36 -0.74 -22.58
C ALA A 68 -8.30 0.46 -22.63
N LYS A 69 -8.44 1.16 -21.50
CA LYS A 69 -9.26 2.37 -21.37
C LYS A 69 -8.45 3.55 -20.83
N TYR A 70 -8.77 4.75 -21.28
CA TYR A 70 -8.03 5.97 -20.97
C TYR A 70 -8.94 7.12 -20.54
N CYS A 71 -8.48 7.94 -19.60
CA CYS A 71 -9.22 9.13 -19.14
C CYS A 71 -9.21 10.29 -20.14
N SER A 72 -8.27 10.29 -21.10
CA SER A 72 -8.07 11.39 -22.04
C SER A 72 -7.32 10.95 -23.29
N ALA A 73 -7.50 11.68 -24.40
CA ALA A 73 -6.72 11.47 -25.62
C ALA A 73 -5.22 11.65 -25.37
N LYS A 74 -4.83 12.54 -24.44
CA LYS A 74 -3.46 12.71 -23.95
C LYS A 74 -2.91 11.42 -23.36
N CYS A 75 -3.66 10.76 -22.46
CA CYS A 75 -3.22 9.49 -21.87
C CYS A 75 -3.16 8.37 -22.89
N GLN A 76 -4.15 8.28 -23.79
CA GLN A 76 -4.14 7.28 -24.87
C GLN A 76 -2.92 7.45 -25.78
N LYS A 77 -2.64 8.67 -26.23
CA LYS A 77 -1.47 8.97 -27.09
C LYS A 77 -0.15 8.65 -26.39
N LYS A 78 0.00 9.05 -25.12
CA LYS A 78 1.23 8.79 -24.36
C LYS A 78 1.45 7.31 -23.99
N ALA A 79 0.38 6.52 -23.89
CA ALA A 79 0.49 5.08 -23.60
C ALA A 79 0.71 4.23 -24.86
N TRP A 80 0.56 4.82 -26.06
CA TRP A 80 0.59 4.06 -27.30
C TRP A 80 1.91 3.32 -27.56
N PRO A 81 3.11 3.89 -27.32
CA PRO A 81 4.37 3.16 -27.50
C PRO A 81 4.38 1.82 -26.74
N ASP A 82 4.05 1.86 -25.44
CA ASP A 82 4.04 0.67 -24.57
C ASP A 82 2.81 -0.24 -24.79
N HIS A 83 1.75 0.26 -25.42
CA HIS A 83 0.51 -0.51 -25.67
C HIS A 83 0.47 -1.15 -27.07
N LYS A 84 1.14 -0.57 -28.06
CA LYS A 84 0.96 -0.89 -29.49
C LYS A 84 1.07 -2.40 -29.78
N ARG A 85 2.07 -3.07 -29.20
CA ARG A 85 2.32 -4.50 -29.39
C ARG A 85 1.28 -5.34 -28.64
N GLU A 86 1.08 -5.11 -27.33
CA GLU A 86 0.08 -5.86 -26.55
C GLU A 86 -1.35 -5.64 -27.06
N CYS A 87 -1.64 -4.54 -27.77
CA CYS A 87 -2.96 -4.25 -28.32
C CYS A 87 -3.44 -5.36 -29.27
N LYS A 88 -2.55 -5.92 -30.08
CA LYS A 88 -2.87 -7.03 -30.99
C LYS A 88 -3.19 -8.32 -30.21
N CYS A 89 -2.37 -8.63 -29.21
CA CYS A 89 -2.59 -9.76 -28.30
C CYS A 89 -3.94 -9.65 -27.56
N LEU A 90 -4.24 -8.47 -27.01
CA LEU A 90 -5.47 -8.17 -26.28
C LEU A 90 -6.72 -8.19 -27.16
N LYS A 91 -6.58 -7.90 -28.46
CA LYS A 91 -7.72 -7.97 -29.41
C LYS A 91 -8.26 -9.40 -29.51
N ASN A 92 -7.38 -10.40 -29.48
CA ASN A 92 -7.71 -11.80 -29.67
C ASN A 92 -7.96 -12.56 -28.36
N CYS A 93 -7.83 -11.91 -27.19
CA CYS A 93 -8.02 -12.59 -25.90
C CYS A 93 -9.48 -12.61 -25.43
N LYS A 94 -10.42 -11.90 -26.06
CA LYS A 94 -11.81 -11.87 -25.58
C LYS A 94 -12.52 -13.22 -25.79
N PRO A 95 -13.30 -13.70 -24.79
CA PRO A 95 -13.66 -13.06 -23.51
C PRO A 95 -12.67 -13.33 -22.34
N ARG A 96 -11.62 -14.13 -22.56
CA ARG A 96 -10.66 -14.58 -21.54
C ARG A 96 -9.42 -13.69 -21.46
N TYR A 97 -9.45 -12.76 -20.52
CA TYR A 97 -8.32 -11.89 -20.28
C TYR A 97 -7.15 -12.63 -19.59
N PRO A 98 -5.90 -12.31 -19.93
CA PRO A 98 -4.74 -12.91 -19.28
C PRO A 98 -4.64 -12.50 -17.81
N PRO A 99 -3.97 -13.30 -16.95
CA PRO A 99 -3.53 -12.86 -15.63
C PRO A 99 -2.70 -11.58 -15.68
N ASP A 100 -2.74 -10.79 -14.62
CA ASP A 100 -2.02 -9.51 -14.55
C ASP A 100 -0.50 -9.70 -14.69
N SER A 101 0.05 -10.79 -14.12
CA SER A 101 1.46 -11.17 -14.27
C SER A 101 1.85 -11.46 -15.72
N VAL A 102 0.97 -12.11 -16.50
CA VAL A 102 1.21 -12.41 -17.93
C VAL A 102 1.22 -11.12 -18.74
N ARG A 103 0.27 -10.22 -18.51
CA ARG A 103 0.23 -8.91 -19.19
C ARG A 103 1.43 -8.05 -18.81
N LEU A 104 1.81 -8.05 -17.54
CA LEU A 104 2.99 -7.36 -17.03
C LEU A 104 4.26 -7.87 -17.70
N LEU A 105 4.48 -9.19 -17.71
CA LEU A 105 5.66 -9.78 -18.34
C LEU A 105 5.71 -9.49 -19.85
N GLY A 106 4.56 -9.44 -20.52
CA GLY A 106 4.52 -9.07 -21.93
C GLY A 106 5.03 -7.65 -22.19
N ARG A 107 4.68 -6.71 -21.30
CA ARG A 107 5.18 -5.34 -21.34
C ARG A 107 6.68 -5.26 -21.01
N VAL A 108 7.17 -6.07 -20.07
CA VAL A 108 8.60 -6.18 -19.76
C VAL A 108 9.37 -6.63 -21.00
N VAL A 109 8.93 -7.70 -21.65
CA VAL A 109 9.57 -8.20 -22.88
C VAL A 109 9.60 -7.13 -23.96
N PHE A 110 8.49 -6.44 -24.20
CA PHE A 110 8.48 -5.36 -25.20
C PHE A 110 9.40 -4.20 -24.82
N LYS A 111 9.51 -3.87 -23.53
CA LYS A 111 10.37 -2.79 -23.04
C LYS A 111 11.85 -3.12 -23.14
N LEU A 112 12.24 -4.36 -22.80
CA LEU A 112 13.63 -4.83 -22.87
C LEU A 112 14.14 -4.97 -24.31
N MET A 113 13.24 -5.03 -25.30
CA MET A 113 13.58 -5.02 -26.72
C MET A 113 13.77 -3.61 -27.30
N GLU A 114 13.54 -2.56 -26.52
CA GLU A 114 13.83 -1.18 -26.92
C GLU A 114 15.33 -0.86 -26.75
N GLU A 115 15.89 -0.03 -27.62
CA GLU A 115 17.31 0.35 -27.57
C GLU A 115 17.65 1.24 -26.36
N THR A 116 16.68 1.98 -25.84
CA THR A 116 16.88 2.91 -24.73
C THR A 116 16.75 2.21 -23.38
N PRO A 117 17.82 2.15 -22.57
CA PRO A 117 17.74 1.60 -21.23
C PRO A 117 16.73 2.35 -20.36
N SER A 118 16.06 1.64 -19.45
CA SER A 118 15.10 2.25 -18.53
C SER A 118 15.81 2.84 -17.30
N GLU A 119 15.49 4.08 -16.93
CA GLU A 119 15.98 4.69 -15.68
C GLU A 119 15.56 3.91 -14.42
N SER A 120 14.48 3.11 -14.50
CA SER A 120 14.06 2.21 -13.42
C SER A 120 15.11 1.14 -13.07
N GLU A 121 16.05 0.89 -13.99
CA GLU A 121 17.08 -0.14 -13.88
C GLU A 121 18.45 0.40 -13.45
N LYS A 122 18.53 1.69 -13.10
CA LYS A 122 19.78 2.40 -12.77
C LYS A 122 20.66 1.70 -11.73
N LEU A 123 20.06 1.12 -10.68
CA LEU A 123 20.81 0.43 -9.62
C LEU A 123 20.79 -1.10 -9.76
N TYR A 124 19.83 -1.62 -10.52
CA TYR A 124 19.54 -3.05 -10.63
C TYR A 124 18.65 -3.29 -11.84
N SER A 125 18.97 -4.27 -12.68
CA SER A 125 18.19 -4.57 -13.88
C SER A 125 17.17 -5.69 -13.66
N PHE A 126 16.26 -5.89 -14.62
CA PHE A 126 15.38 -7.06 -14.66
C PHE A 126 16.17 -8.38 -14.64
N TYR A 127 17.32 -8.41 -15.30
CA TYR A 127 18.19 -9.59 -15.34
C TYR A 127 18.78 -9.93 -13.97
N ASP A 128 19.02 -8.92 -13.13
CA ASP A 128 19.58 -9.10 -11.79
C ASP A 128 18.54 -9.54 -10.74
N LEU A 129 17.24 -9.42 -11.04
CA LEU A 129 16.18 -9.71 -10.06
C LEU A 129 16.30 -11.11 -9.47
N GLU A 130 16.03 -11.22 -8.16
CA GLU A 130 15.96 -12.52 -7.48
C GLU A 130 14.80 -13.33 -8.07
N SER A 131 15.02 -14.63 -8.28
CA SER A 131 14.02 -15.56 -8.81
C SER A 131 13.61 -16.61 -7.77
N ASN A 132 14.43 -16.86 -6.76
CA ASN A 132 14.26 -17.91 -5.76
C ASN A 132 13.98 -19.32 -6.35
N ILE A 133 14.36 -19.60 -7.60
CA ILE A 133 14.00 -20.85 -8.30
C ILE A 133 14.41 -22.09 -7.50
N ASN A 134 15.57 -22.05 -6.85
CA ASN A 134 16.09 -23.13 -6.01
C ASN A 134 15.27 -23.39 -4.74
N LYS A 135 14.40 -22.46 -4.33
CA LYS A 135 13.51 -22.57 -3.16
C LYS A 135 12.05 -22.81 -3.52
N LEU A 136 11.70 -22.83 -4.80
CA LEU A 136 10.32 -23.07 -5.24
C LEU A 136 9.92 -24.52 -4.99
N THR A 137 8.75 -24.71 -4.38
CA THR A 137 8.10 -26.02 -4.28
C THR A 137 7.59 -26.47 -5.64
N GLU A 138 7.37 -27.78 -5.83
CA GLU A 138 6.87 -28.30 -7.12
C GLU A 138 5.50 -27.72 -7.51
N ASP A 139 4.61 -27.49 -6.54
CA ASP A 139 3.32 -26.84 -6.81
C ASP A 139 3.50 -25.42 -7.38
N LYS A 140 4.46 -24.65 -6.84
CA LYS A 140 4.77 -23.32 -7.36
C LYS A 140 5.37 -23.41 -8.76
N LYS A 141 6.29 -24.36 -9.01
CA LYS A 141 6.85 -24.57 -10.34
C LYS A 141 5.78 -24.95 -11.35
N GLU A 142 4.80 -25.77 -10.96
CA GLU A 142 3.66 -26.09 -11.83
C GLU A 142 2.83 -24.85 -12.14
N GLY A 143 2.52 -24.03 -11.14
CA GLY A 143 1.85 -22.74 -11.35
C GLY A 143 2.61 -21.84 -12.33
N LEU A 144 3.94 -21.77 -12.22
CA LEU A 144 4.79 -21.02 -13.15
C LEU A 144 4.76 -21.61 -14.57
N ARG A 145 4.79 -22.95 -14.74
CA ARG A 145 4.65 -23.60 -16.05
C ARG A 145 3.32 -23.25 -16.72
N GLN A 146 2.22 -23.21 -15.96
CA GLN A 146 0.91 -22.77 -16.48
C GLN A 146 0.93 -21.28 -16.91
N LEU A 147 1.63 -20.41 -16.18
CA LEU A 147 1.83 -19.02 -16.59
C LEU A 147 2.67 -18.91 -17.86
N VAL A 148 3.72 -19.72 -18.03
CA VAL A 148 4.52 -19.79 -19.26
C VAL A 148 3.65 -20.17 -20.46
N MET A 149 2.85 -21.24 -20.35
CA MET A 149 1.92 -21.65 -21.41
C MET A 149 0.90 -20.55 -21.73
N THR A 150 0.36 -19.89 -20.70
CA THR A 150 -0.58 -18.77 -20.86
C THR A 150 0.07 -17.58 -21.56
N PHE A 151 1.32 -17.27 -21.23
CA PHE A 151 2.11 -16.23 -21.87
C PHE A 151 2.36 -16.52 -23.34
N GLN A 152 2.85 -17.71 -23.67
CA GLN A 152 3.08 -18.13 -25.05
C GLN A 152 1.79 -18.05 -25.87
N HIS A 153 0.67 -18.53 -25.32
CA HIS A 153 -0.63 -18.42 -25.99
C HIS A 153 -1.07 -16.96 -26.20
N PHE A 154 -0.91 -16.11 -25.18
CA PHE A 154 -1.31 -14.71 -25.24
C PHE A 154 -0.45 -13.89 -26.21
N MET A 155 0.87 -14.15 -26.23
CA MET A 155 1.86 -13.35 -26.98
C MET A 155 2.11 -13.85 -28.40
N ARG A 156 1.52 -14.98 -28.82
CA ARG A 156 1.73 -15.62 -30.14
C ARG A 156 1.62 -14.69 -31.37
N GLU A 157 0.88 -13.59 -31.27
CA GLU A 157 0.70 -12.63 -32.38
C GLU A 157 1.93 -11.71 -32.55
N GLU A 158 2.74 -11.56 -31.49
CA GLU A 158 3.89 -10.64 -31.43
C GLU A 158 5.21 -11.32 -31.09
N ILE A 159 5.16 -12.56 -30.58
CA ILE A 159 6.30 -13.39 -30.19
C ILE A 159 5.99 -14.83 -30.63
N GLN A 160 6.57 -15.24 -31.74
CA GLN A 160 6.47 -16.59 -32.30
C GLN A 160 7.69 -17.45 -31.94
N ASP A 161 8.86 -16.83 -31.85
CA ASP A 161 10.12 -17.52 -31.59
C ASP A 161 11.09 -16.70 -30.72
N ALA A 162 12.21 -17.30 -30.37
CA ALA A 162 13.20 -16.73 -29.46
C ALA A 162 13.87 -15.44 -29.98
N SER A 163 13.86 -15.17 -31.28
CA SER A 163 14.44 -13.94 -31.85
C SER A 163 13.67 -12.66 -31.45
N GLN A 164 12.43 -12.82 -31.01
CA GLN A 164 11.56 -11.72 -30.56
C GLN A 164 11.52 -11.57 -29.03
N LEU A 165 12.31 -12.39 -28.33
CA LEU A 165 12.59 -12.25 -26.92
C LEU A 165 13.95 -11.58 -26.73
N PRO A 166 14.18 -10.95 -25.57
CA PRO A 166 15.51 -10.46 -25.23
C PRO A 166 16.56 -11.60 -25.27
N PRO A 167 17.84 -11.29 -25.50
CA PRO A 167 18.89 -12.31 -25.50
C PRO A 167 18.90 -13.10 -24.19
N SER A 168 19.04 -14.43 -24.30
CA SER A 168 19.09 -15.38 -23.17
C SER A 168 17.89 -15.27 -22.22
N PHE A 169 16.72 -14.88 -22.71
CA PHE A 169 15.53 -14.69 -21.89
C PHE A 169 14.79 -16.01 -21.63
N ASP A 170 14.80 -16.47 -20.39
CA ASP A 170 14.01 -17.62 -19.95
C ASP A 170 12.67 -17.16 -19.36
N ILE A 171 11.56 -17.59 -19.96
CA ILE A 171 10.21 -17.14 -19.57
C ILE A 171 9.82 -17.68 -18.18
N PHE A 172 10.31 -18.87 -17.80
CA PHE A 172 10.01 -19.47 -16.50
C PHE A 172 10.69 -18.69 -15.38
N GLU A 173 11.98 -18.40 -15.52
CA GLU A 173 12.74 -17.53 -14.62
C GLU A 173 12.17 -16.12 -14.58
N ALA A 174 11.77 -15.58 -15.72
CA ALA A 174 11.15 -14.26 -15.78
C ALA A 174 9.84 -14.20 -14.98
N PHE A 175 9.02 -15.26 -14.99
CA PHE A 175 7.85 -15.33 -14.11
C PHE A 175 8.25 -15.50 -12.64
N ALA A 176 9.25 -16.32 -12.33
CA ALA A 176 9.76 -16.46 -10.97
C ALA A 176 10.21 -15.09 -10.39
N LYS A 177 10.92 -14.29 -11.20
CA LYS A 177 11.28 -12.89 -10.91
C LYS A 177 10.04 -12.02 -10.69
N VAL A 178 9.03 -12.10 -11.56
CA VAL A 178 7.79 -11.33 -11.40
C VAL A 178 7.09 -11.61 -10.06
N ILE A 179 7.04 -12.87 -9.60
CA ILE A 179 6.30 -13.24 -8.39
C ILE A 179 6.84 -12.57 -7.13
N CYS A 180 8.16 -12.50 -6.95
CA CYS A 180 8.77 -11.92 -5.75
C CYS A 180 9.21 -10.46 -5.91
N ASN A 181 9.08 -9.84 -7.09
CA ASN A 181 9.51 -8.45 -7.33
C ASN A 181 8.40 -7.51 -7.84
N ALA A 182 7.20 -8.02 -8.11
CA ALA A 182 6.08 -7.18 -8.51
C ALA A 182 5.55 -6.34 -7.34
N PHE A 183 5.41 -5.05 -7.59
CA PHE A 183 4.83 -4.09 -6.66
C PHE A 183 3.37 -3.86 -7.00
N THR A 184 2.49 -4.00 -6.00
CA THR A 184 1.12 -3.51 -6.08
C THR A 184 1.13 -1.98 -6.04
N ILE A 185 0.54 -1.36 -7.06
CA ILE A 185 0.44 0.10 -7.17
C ILE A 185 -0.89 0.54 -6.58
N CYS A 186 -0.82 1.39 -5.56
CA CYS A 186 -1.99 1.99 -4.94
C CYS A 186 -2.24 3.42 -5.46
N ASN A 187 -3.49 3.85 -5.49
CA ASN A 187 -3.84 5.25 -5.75
C ASN A 187 -3.68 6.12 -4.48
N ALA A 188 -4.05 7.40 -4.56
CA ALA A 188 -3.93 8.34 -3.44
C ALA A 188 -4.78 7.94 -2.21
N GLU A 189 -5.85 7.18 -2.44
CA GLU A 189 -6.75 6.68 -1.40
C GLU A 189 -6.31 5.32 -0.82
N MET A 190 -5.13 4.82 -1.19
CA MET A 190 -4.58 3.51 -0.83
C MET A 190 -5.34 2.29 -1.41
N GLN A 191 -6.16 2.49 -2.45
CA GLN A 191 -6.80 1.41 -3.19
C GLN A 191 -5.84 0.82 -4.22
N GLU A 192 -5.79 -0.50 -4.31
CA GLU A 192 -4.98 -1.22 -5.31
C GLU A 192 -5.55 -1.01 -6.72
N VAL A 193 -4.73 -0.47 -7.62
CA VAL A 193 -5.15 -0.09 -8.99
C VAL A 193 -4.26 -0.68 -10.09
N GLY A 194 -3.07 -1.15 -9.75
CA GLY A 194 -2.15 -1.69 -10.73
C GLY A 194 -1.09 -2.60 -10.14
N VAL A 195 -0.26 -3.15 -11.01
CA VAL A 195 0.94 -3.91 -10.66
C VAL A 195 2.08 -3.49 -11.58
N GLY A 196 3.29 -3.35 -11.06
CA GLY A 196 4.46 -2.96 -11.84
C GLY A 196 5.78 -3.48 -11.31
N LEU A 197 6.81 -3.42 -12.14
CA LEU A 197 8.20 -3.73 -11.77
C LEU A 197 9.02 -2.46 -11.67
N TYR A 198 9.76 -2.34 -10.58
CA TYR A 198 10.67 -1.23 -10.30
C TYR A 198 12.03 -1.81 -9.90
N PRO A 199 12.84 -2.29 -10.86
CA PRO A 199 14.00 -3.13 -10.55
C PRO A 199 14.99 -2.54 -9.53
N SER A 200 15.32 -1.25 -9.64
CA SER A 200 16.18 -0.59 -8.64
C SER A 200 15.58 -0.60 -7.22
N MET A 201 14.26 -0.58 -7.09
CA MET A 201 13.54 -0.62 -5.80
C MET A 201 13.34 -2.05 -5.28
N SER A 202 13.51 -3.07 -6.12
CA SER A 202 13.56 -4.47 -5.70
C SER A 202 14.82 -4.83 -4.90
N LEU A 203 15.80 -3.92 -4.79
CA LEU A 203 16.96 -4.06 -3.88
C LEU A 203 16.60 -3.90 -2.40
N LEU A 204 15.45 -3.31 -2.07
CA LEU A 204 15.06 -3.05 -0.68
C LEU A 204 14.57 -4.35 -0.05
N ASN A 205 15.30 -4.87 0.94
CA ASN A 205 14.88 -6.05 1.68
C ASN A 205 13.69 -5.76 2.62
N HIS A 206 13.03 -6.84 3.04
CA HIS A 206 11.89 -6.78 3.94
C HIS A 206 12.27 -6.51 5.40
N SER A 207 11.49 -5.68 6.08
CA SER A 207 11.37 -5.67 7.55
C SER A 207 9.92 -5.46 7.97
N CYS A 208 9.46 -6.19 9.00
CA CYS A 208 8.15 -5.94 9.63
C CYS A 208 8.11 -4.63 10.45
N ASP A 209 9.27 -4.02 10.69
CA ASP A 209 9.46 -2.68 11.28
C ASP A 209 10.49 -1.91 10.43
N PRO A 210 10.05 -1.35 9.29
CA PRO A 210 10.96 -0.83 8.27
C PRO A 210 11.51 0.56 8.62
N ASN A 211 12.63 0.93 8.00
CA ASN A 211 13.18 2.28 8.08
C ASN A 211 12.85 3.17 6.87
N CYS A 212 12.30 2.60 5.81
CA CYS A 212 11.81 3.31 4.64
C CYS A 212 10.35 2.94 4.32
N SER A 213 9.71 3.78 3.52
CA SER A 213 8.38 3.51 2.97
C SER A 213 8.27 3.95 1.52
N ILE A 214 7.41 3.27 0.78
CA ILE A 214 7.09 3.55 -0.62
C ILE A 214 5.69 4.14 -0.69
N VAL A 215 5.55 5.20 -1.49
CA VAL A 215 4.25 5.75 -1.89
C VAL A 215 4.19 5.93 -3.39
N PHE A 216 2.98 5.81 -3.94
CA PHE A 216 2.71 5.95 -5.37
C PHE A 216 1.97 7.25 -5.68
N ASN A 217 2.36 7.89 -6.78
CA ASN A 217 1.61 8.99 -7.40
C ASN A 217 1.30 8.60 -8.86
N GLY A 218 0.13 8.01 -9.07
CA GLY A 218 -0.12 7.22 -10.28
C GLY A 218 0.89 6.07 -10.35
N PRO A 219 1.54 5.81 -11.50
CA PRO A 219 2.60 4.79 -11.59
C PRO A 219 3.95 5.27 -11.02
N HIS A 220 4.09 6.51 -10.55
CA HIS A 220 5.38 7.00 -10.08
C HIS A 220 5.64 6.58 -8.62
N LEU A 221 6.76 5.92 -8.36
CA LEU A 221 7.16 5.42 -7.04
C LEU A 221 8.10 6.41 -6.35
N LEU A 222 7.82 6.74 -5.09
CA LEU A 222 8.69 7.54 -4.22
C LEU A 222 9.15 6.73 -3.01
N LEU A 223 10.46 6.60 -2.82
CA LEU A 223 11.08 5.98 -1.64
C LEU A 223 11.51 7.06 -0.65
N ARG A 224 11.03 6.99 0.59
CA ARG A 224 11.39 7.94 1.65
C ARG A 224 11.82 7.22 2.93
N ALA A 225 12.76 7.83 3.64
CA ALA A 225 13.07 7.43 5.02
C ALA A 225 11.89 7.78 5.94
N VAL A 226 11.56 6.90 6.89
CA VAL A 226 10.48 7.12 7.89
C VAL A 226 10.99 7.17 9.33
N ARG A 227 12.31 7.04 9.50
CA ARG A 227 13.07 7.20 10.75
C ARG A 227 14.46 7.73 10.41
N ASP A 228 15.23 8.13 11.43
CA ASP A 228 16.65 8.40 11.25
C ASP A 228 17.37 7.10 10.85
N ILE A 229 18.32 7.21 9.91
CA ILE A 229 19.07 6.08 9.34
C ILE A 229 20.56 6.44 9.34
N GLU A 230 21.39 5.54 9.86
CA GLU A 230 22.84 5.75 9.94
C GLU A 230 23.55 5.45 8.60
N ALA A 231 24.72 6.05 8.38
CA ALA A 231 25.54 5.72 7.22
C ALA A 231 25.95 4.23 7.26
N GLY A 232 25.74 3.52 6.16
CA GLY A 232 25.99 2.08 6.05
C GLY A 232 24.82 1.19 6.50
N GLU A 233 23.78 1.75 7.13
CA GLU A 233 22.59 0.99 7.54
C GLU A 233 21.79 0.51 6.31
N GLU A 234 21.31 -0.74 6.35
CA GLU A 234 20.45 -1.32 5.32
C GLU A 234 19.09 -0.63 5.29
N LEU A 235 18.63 -0.29 4.09
CA LEU A 235 17.30 0.27 3.84
C LEU A 235 16.30 -0.87 3.63
N THR A 236 15.22 -0.83 4.42
CA THR A 236 14.17 -1.85 4.41
C THR A 236 12.79 -1.23 4.26
N ILE A 237 11.89 -1.97 3.63
CA ILE A 237 10.46 -1.65 3.52
C ILE A 237 9.64 -2.83 4.05
N CYS A 238 8.38 -2.58 4.43
CA CYS A 238 7.45 -3.68 4.66
C CYS A 238 6.83 -4.09 3.33
N TYR A 239 6.87 -5.38 3.01
CA TYR A 239 6.27 -5.94 1.79
C TYR A 239 4.78 -6.27 1.97
N LEU A 240 4.32 -6.24 3.22
CA LEU A 240 3.06 -6.81 3.64
C LEU A 240 2.14 -5.72 4.19
N ASP A 241 0.86 -6.06 4.32
CA ASP A 241 -0.05 -5.28 5.15
C ASP A 241 0.40 -5.33 6.62
N MET A 242 0.25 -4.21 7.33
CA MET A 242 0.54 -4.11 8.76
C MET A 242 -0.53 -4.79 9.61
N LEU A 243 -1.75 -4.94 9.08
CA LEU A 243 -2.87 -5.64 9.72
C LEU A 243 -2.79 -7.15 9.46
N MET A 244 -1.66 -7.75 9.84
CA MET A 244 -1.38 -9.18 9.74
C MET A 244 -0.64 -9.66 10.99
N THR A 245 -1.06 -10.80 11.51
CA THR A 245 -0.36 -11.53 12.59
C THR A 245 0.99 -12.09 12.11
N SER A 246 1.88 -12.45 13.02
CA SER A 246 3.17 -13.03 12.65
C SER A 246 3.03 -14.34 11.86
N GLU A 247 2.00 -15.15 12.11
CA GLU A 247 1.73 -16.38 11.37
C GLU A 247 1.33 -16.07 9.91
N GLU A 248 0.38 -15.16 9.70
CA GLU A 248 -0.03 -14.72 8.36
C GLU A 248 1.16 -14.13 7.59
N ARG A 249 1.98 -13.30 8.26
CA ARG A 249 3.20 -12.74 7.67
C ARG A 249 4.18 -13.85 7.26
N ARG A 250 4.49 -14.80 8.15
CA ARG A 250 5.39 -15.93 7.83
C ARG A 250 4.88 -16.74 6.66
N LYS A 251 3.57 -17.01 6.60
CA LYS A 251 2.95 -17.71 5.47
C LYS A 251 3.17 -16.95 4.17
N GLN A 252 2.83 -15.67 4.11
CA GLN A 252 2.99 -14.90 2.86
C GLN A 252 4.46 -14.72 2.46
N LEU A 253 5.37 -14.49 3.40
CA LEU A 253 6.80 -14.38 3.12
C LEU A 253 7.40 -15.68 2.58
N ARG A 254 7.01 -16.84 3.11
CA ARG A 254 7.36 -18.14 2.54
C ARG A 254 6.74 -18.36 1.16
N ASP A 255 5.45 -18.10 1.03
CA ASP A 255 4.66 -18.45 -0.15
C ASP A 255 5.06 -17.59 -1.35
N GLN A 256 5.31 -16.30 -1.14
CA GLN A 256 5.62 -15.35 -2.22
C GLN A 256 7.13 -15.03 -2.35
N TYR A 257 7.86 -14.93 -1.24
CA TYR A 257 9.24 -14.41 -1.23
C TYR A 257 10.30 -15.45 -0.85
N CYS A 258 9.90 -16.68 -0.49
CA CYS A 258 10.79 -17.81 -0.19
C CYS A 258 11.85 -17.50 0.88
N PHE A 259 11.46 -16.81 1.96
CA PHE A 259 12.32 -16.63 3.13
C PHE A 259 11.53 -16.66 4.44
N GLU A 260 12.26 -16.89 5.53
CA GLU A 260 11.76 -16.81 6.90
C GLU A 260 12.20 -15.49 7.52
N CYS A 261 11.26 -14.74 8.10
CA CYS A 261 11.58 -13.47 8.75
C CYS A 261 12.06 -13.70 10.18
N ASP A 262 13.29 -13.27 10.47
CA ASP A 262 13.95 -13.36 11.76
C ASP A 262 13.87 -12.06 12.58
N CYS A 263 13.08 -11.07 12.15
CA CYS A 263 13.00 -9.80 12.88
C CYS A 263 12.38 -9.96 14.28
N PHE A 264 12.67 -9.00 15.16
CA PHE A 264 12.18 -9.00 16.55
C PHE A 264 10.66 -9.18 16.64
N ARG A 265 9.88 -8.52 15.78
CA ARG A 265 8.41 -8.65 15.76
C ARG A 265 7.94 -10.07 15.45
N CYS A 266 8.64 -10.77 14.56
CA CYS A 266 8.32 -12.17 14.24
C CYS A 266 8.80 -13.12 15.33
N GLN A 267 9.93 -12.85 16.00
CA GLN A 267 10.39 -13.69 17.10
C GLN A 267 9.49 -13.58 18.34
N THR A 268 8.96 -12.39 18.62
CA THR A 268 8.16 -12.10 19.82
C THR A 268 6.66 -12.13 19.60
N GLN A 269 6.20 -12.36 18.37
CA GLN A 269 4.77 -12.28 18.01
C GLN A 269 4.16 -10.91 18.36
N ASP A 270 4.95 -9.84 18.15
CA ASP A 270 4.58 -8.47 18.53
C ASP A 270 3.21 -8.06 17.97
N LYS A 271 2.29 -7.76 18.90
CA LYS A 271 0.89 -7.35 18.72
C LYS A 271 -0.09 -8.45 18.31
N ASP A 272 0.34 -9.70 18.10
CA ASP A 272 -0.55 -10.78 17.64
C ASP A 272 -1.74 -11.00 18.60
N ALA A 273 -1.49 -10.97 19.92
CA ALA A 273 -2.53 -11.12 20.93
C ALA A 273 -3.59 -9.99 20.87
N ASP A 274 -3.16 -8.75 20.69
CA ASP A 274 -4.06 -7.59 20.59
C ASP A 274 -4.90 -7.65 19.31
N MET A 275 -4.27 -8.06 18.19
CA MET A 275 -4.89 -8.21 16.87
C MET A 275 -6.01 -9.25 16.84
N LEU A 276 -5.94 -10.27 17.70
CA LEU A 276 -6.88 -11.40 17.74
C LEU A 276 -7.82 -11.37 18.96
N THR A 277 -7.94 -10.23 19.63
CA THR A 277 -8.88 -10.05 20.73
C THR A 277 -10.34 -10.23 20.29
N GLY A 278 -11.21 -10.64 21.21
CA GLY A 278 -12.62 -10.95 20.94
C GLY A 278 -12.90 -12.44 20.77
N ASP A 279 -14.13 -12.79 20.43
CA ASP A 279 -14.56 -14.17 20.24
C ASP A 279 -13.91 -14.80 19.00
N GLU A 280 -13.19 -15.92 19.20
CA GLU A 280 -12.46 -16.63 18.15
C GLU A 280 -13.35 -17.15 17.02
N GLN A 281 -14.51 -17.69 17.36
CA GLN A 281 -15.43 -18.21 16.36
C GLN A 281 -15.92 -17.06 15.47
N VAL A 282 -16.24 -15.92 16.09
CA VAL A 282 -16.75 -14.75 15.38
C VAL A 282 -15.68 -14.17 14.46
N TRP A 283 -14.44 -13.95 14.92
CA TRP A 283 -13.44 -13.35 14.03
C TRP A 283 -13.01 -14.30 12.89
N LYS A 284 -13.07 -15.62 13.07
CA LYS A 284 -12.84 -16.58 11.98
C LYS A 284 -13.91 -16.48 10.88
N GLU A 285 -15.18 -16.32 11.26
CA GLU A 285 -16.27 -16.08 10.31
C GLU A 285 -16.13 -14.73 9.58
N VAL A 286 -15.68 -13.69 10.30
CA VAL A 286 -15.37 -12.38 9.70
C VAL A 286 -14.18 -12.48 8.74
N GLN A 287 -13.12 -13.21 9.09
CA GLN A 287 -11.96 -13.45 8.23
C GLN A 287 -12.39 -14.13 6.91
N GLU A 288 -13.28 -15.12 6.96
CA GLU A 288 -13.81 -15.74 5.75
C GLU A 288 -14.66 -14.77 4.91
N SER A 289 -15.52 -13.98 5.57
CA SER A 289 -16.35 -12.96 4.93
C SER A 289 -15.50 -11.88 4.24
N LEU A 290 -14.37 -11.50 4.85
CA LEU A 290 -13.44 -10.51 4.32
C LEU A 290 -12.89 -10.90 2.95
N LYS A 291 -12.65 -12.18 2.66
CA LYS A 291 -12.21 -12.62 1.33
C LYS A 291 -13.16 -12.14 0.24
N LYS A 292 -14.47 -12.20 0.50
CA LYS A 292 -15.49 -11.73 -0.44
C LYS A 292 -15.61 -10.21 -0.46
N ILE A 293 -15.52 -9.56 0.70
CA ILE A 293 -15.55 -8.09 0.81
C ILE A 293 -14.38 -7.47 0.04
N GLU A 294 -13.17 -7.98 0.23
CA GLU A 294 -11.95 -7.52 -0.45
C GLU A 294 -12.04 -7.78 -1.97
N GLU A 295 -12.60 -8.92 -2.39
CA GLU A 295 -12.87 -9.16 -3.82
C GLU A 295 -13.82 -8.11 -4.40
N LEU A 296 -14.92 -7.79 -3.69
CA LEU A 296 -15.87 -6.76 -4.13
C LEU A 296 -15.23 -5.36 -4.14
N LYS A 297 -14.45 -5.01 -3.12
CA LYS A 297 -13.68 -3.76 -3.02
C LYS A 297 -12.71 -3.62 -4.20
N ALA A 298 -11.97 -4.68 -4.53
CA ALA A 298 -11.07 -4.70 -5.68
C ALA A 298 -11.80 -4.46 -7.02
N HIS A 299 -13.09 -4.81 -7.11
CA HIS A 299 -13.94 -4.56 -8.28
C HIS A 299 -14.82 -3.30 -8.15
N TRP A 300 -14.57 -2.44 -7.16
CA TRP A 300 -15.26 -1.16 -6.96
C TRP A 300 -16.78 -1.31 -6.75
N LYS A 301 -17.20 -2.43 -6.17
CA LYS A 301 -18.60 -2.79 -5.92
C LYS A 301 -19.08 -2.27 -4.57
N TRP A 302 -19.10 -0.95 -4.43
CA TRP A 302 -19.26 -0.28 -3.13
C TRP A 302 -20.58 -0.57 -2.41
N GLU A 303 -21.69 -0.67 -3.14
CA GLU A 303 -22.99 -1.02 -2.54
C GLU A 303 -22.96 -2.41 -1.89
N GLN A 304 -22.37 -3.39 -2.59
CA GLN A 304 -22.25 -4.76 -2.05
C GLN A 304 -21.23 -4.84 -0.91
N VAL A 305 -20.11 -4.10 -1.00
CA VAL A 305 -19.13 -3.98 0.10
C VAL A 305 -19.83 -3.46 1.35
N LEU A 306 -20.54 -2.33 1.24
CA LEU A 306 -21.21 -1.70 2.37
C LEU A 306 -22.24 -2.63 3.01
N ALA A 307 -23.10 -3.28 2.20
CA ALA A 307 -24.11 -4.20 2.71
C ALA A 307 -23.50 -5.37 3.51
N MET A 308 -22.41 -5.95 3.02
CA MET A 308 -21.71 -7.02 3.74
C MET A 308 -21.03 -6.52 5.01
N CYS A 309 -20.38 -5.35 4.96
CA CYS A 309 -19.75 -4.75 6.13
C CYS A 309 -20.77 -4.40 7.22
N GLN A 310 -21.91 -3.81 6.86
CA GLN A 310 -22.99 -3.48 7.79
C GLN A 310 -23.53 -4.74 8.48
N ALA A 311 -23.74 -5.82 7.72
CA ALA A 311 -24.16 -7.10 8.29
C ALA A 311 -23.19 -7.59 9.39
N VAL A 312 -21.87 -7.54 9.11
CA VAL A 312 -20.83 -7.93 10.08
C VAL A 312 -20.78 -6.98 11.29
N ILE A 313 -20.76 -5.67 11.05
CA ILE A 313 -20.61 -4.67 12.11
C ILE A 313 -21.83 -4.70 13.05
N SER A 314 -23.04 -4.84 12.51
CA SER A 314 -24.26 -4.88 13.32
C SER A 314 -24.45 -6.22 14.05
N SER A 315 -24.04 -7.35 13.48
CA SER A 315 -24.19 -8.66 14.15
C SER A 315 -23.16 -8.88 15.27
N ASN A 316 -21.99 -8.24 15.18
CA ASN A 316 -20.83 -8.59 16.01
C ASN A 316 -20.36 -7.45 16.94
N ALA A 317 -21.11 -6.34 17.02
CA ALA A 317 -20.71 -5.13 17.76
C ALA A 317 -20.33 -5.37 19.23
N GLU A 318 -20.95 -6.37 19.89
CA GLU A 318 -20.66 -6.72 21.28
C GLU A 318 -19.59 -7.82 21.44
N ARG A 319 -19.16 -8.45 20.33
CA ARG A 319 -18.31 -9.65 20.35
C ARG A 319 -16.90 -9.43 19.81
N LEU A 320 -16.71 -8.45 18.92
CA LEU A 320 -15.40 -8.11 18.38
C LEU A 320 -15.06 -6.64 18.68
N PRO A 321 -13.95 -6.37 19.39
CA PRO A 321 -13.48 -5.01 19.57
C PRO A 321 -12.89 -4.46 18.26
N ASP A 322 -12.91 -3.14 18.09
CA ASP A 322 -12.38 -2.47 16.88
C ASP A 322 -10.86 -2.65 16.68
N ILE A 323 -10.14 -3.09 17.73
CA ILE A 323 -8.71 -3.43 17.65
C ILE A 323 -8.47 -4.82 17.04
N ASN A 324 -9.48 -5.69 16.96
CA ASN A 324 -9.37 -6.93 16.21
C ASN A 324 -9.14 -6.61 14.73
N ILE A 325 -8.10 -7.17 14.12
CA ILE A 325 -7.67 -6.76 12.76
C ILE A 325 -8.70 -7.07 11.69
N TYR A 326 -9.52 -8.11 11.86
CA TYR A 326 -10.56 -8.46 10.90
C TYR A 326 -11.74 -7.49 11.00
N GLN A 327 -12.17 -7.18 12.23
CA GLN A 327 -13.16 -6.11 12.46
C GLN A 327 -12.67 -4.76 11.93
N LEU A 328 -11.39 -4.44 12.14
CA LEU A 328 -10.77 -3.20 11.68
C LEU A 328 -10.77 -3.10 10.14
N LYS A 329 -10.42 -4.18 9.44
CA LYS A 329 -10.48 -4.25 7.96
C LYS A 329 -11.92 -4.06 7.45
N VAL A 330 -12.92 -4.61 8.16
CA VAL A 330 -14.33 -4.40 7.81
C VAL A 330 -14.74 -2.93 7.98
N LEU A 331 -14.30 -2.27 9.06
CA LEU A 331 -14.56 -0.84 9.28
C LEU A 331 -13.91 0.04 8.20
N ASP A 332 -12.67 -0.26 7.81
CA ASP A 332 -11.98 0.44 6.73
C ASP A 332 -12.72 0.28 5.39
N CYS A 333 -13.14 -0.95 5.06
CA CYS A 333 -13.92 -1.22 3.86
C CYS A 333 -15.29 -0.50 3.86
N ALA A 334 -15.98 -0.50 5.01
CA ALA A 334 -17.25 0.21 5.18
C ALA A 334 -17.06 1.73 4.99
N MET A 335 -16.02 2.30 5.61
CA MET A 335 -15.68 3.71 5.45
C MET A 335 -15.43 4.06 3.99
N ASP A 336 -14.58 3.32 3.30
CA ASP A 336 -14.28 3.55 1.88
C ASP A 336 -15.53 3.43 1.00
N ALA A 337 -16.39 2.44 1.27
CA ALA A 337 -17.65 2.28 0.55
C ALA A 337 -18.58 3.47 0.77
N CYS A 338 -18.77 3.90 2.01
CA CYS A 338 -19.58 5.08 2.35
C CYS A 338 -19.04 6.35 1.68
N ILE A 339 -17.71 6.57 1.66
CA ILE A 339 -17.09 7.71 0.96
C ILE A 339 -17.45 7.69 -0.53
N ASN A 340 -17.30 6.54 -1.19
CA ASN A 340 -17.57 6.40 -2.62
C ASN A 340 -19.07 6.51 -2.97
N LEU A 341 -19.96 6.18 -2.03
CA LEU A 341 -21.42 6.29 -2.17
C LEU A 341 -21.97 7.66 -1.72
N GLY A 342 -21.13 8.54 -1.19
CA GLY A 342 -21.54 9.85 -0.67
C GLY A 342 -22.25 9.82 0.69
N LEU A 343 -22.17 8.70 1.42
CA LEU A 343 -22.73 8.52 2.76
C LEU A 343 -21.75 9.03 3.83
N LEU A 344 -21.53 10.35 3.85
CA LEU A 344 -20.40 10.96 4.57
C LEU A 344 -20.49 10.86 6.10
N GLU A 345 -21.71 10.84 6.66
CA GLU A 345 -21.92 10.70 8.12
C GLU A 345 -21.54 9.30 8.61
N GLU A 346 -22.03 8.25 7.92
CA GLU A 346 -21.65 6.87 8.21
C GLU A 346 -20.16 6.61 7.98
N ALA A 347 -19.59 7.20 6.91
CA ALA A 347 -18.16 7.14 6.66
C ALA A 347 -17.36 7.70 7.85
N LEU A 348 -17.77 8.84 8.40
CA LEU A 348 -17.10 9.44 9.54
C LEU A 348 -17.22 8.56 10.79
N PHE A 349 -18.39 7.96 11.02
CA PHE A 349 -18.61 7.04 12.13
C PHE A 349 -17.65 5.85 12.10
N TYR A 350 -17.55 5.15 10.96
CA TYR A 350 -16.60 4.06 10.80
C TYR A 350 -15.15 4.55 10.87
N GLY A 351 -14.84 5.67 10.21
CA GLY A 351 -13.50 6.26 10.19
C GLY A 351 -12.96 6.60 11.58
N ILE A 352 -13.75 7.23 12.45
CA ILE A 352 -13.33 7.58 13.81
C ILE A 352 -12.95 6.32 14.61
N ARG A 353 -13.70 5.23 14.46
CA ARG A 353 -13.45 3.95 15.15
C ARG A 353 -12.12 3.32 14.76
N THR A 354 -11.64 3.56 13.53
CA THR A 354 -10.35 3.04 13.07
C THR A 354 -9.14 3.81 13.63
N MET A 355 -9.33 5.03 14.13
CA MET A 355 -8.22 5.97 14.42
C MET A 355 -7.24 5.44 15.48
N GLU A 356 -7.75 4.89 16.58
CA GLU A 356 -6.91 4.37 17.67
C GLU A 356 -6.24 3.04 17.30
N PRO A 357 -6.96 2.03 16.75
CA PRO A 357 -6.30 0.84 16.20
C PRO A 357 -5.24 1.17 15.14
N TYR A 358 -5.48 2.14 14.25
CA TYR A 358 -4.48 2.55 13.27
C TYR A 358 -3.26 3.21 13.94
N ARG A 359 -3.43 3.94 15.05
CA ARG A 359 -2.30 4.47 15.85
C ARG A 359 -1.44 3.34 16.43
N ILE A 360 -2.05 2.23 16.83
CA ILE A 360 -1.36 1.09 17.45
C ILE A 360 -0.62 0.25 16.40
N PHE A 361 -1.29 -0.11 15.30
CA PHE A 361 -0.75 -1.06 14.31
C PHE A 361 0.12 -0.44 13.23
N PHE A 362 0.02 0.88 13.01
CA PHE A 362 0.87 1.62 12.09
C PHE A 362 1.75 2.62 12.85
N PRO A 363 2.78 2.13 13.58
CA PRO A 363 3.65 2.98 14.37
C PRO A 363 4.47 3.93 13.50
N GLY A 364 4.94 5.02 14.11
CA GLY A 364 5.76 6.01 13.42
C GLY A 364 5.03 6.69 12.25
N SER A 365 5.76 6.87 11.15
CA SER A 365 5.27 7.55 9.94
C SER A 365 4.92 6.54 8.85
N HIS A 366 3.71 5.97 8.91
CA HIS A 366 3.22 5.06 7.87
C HIS A 366 2.20 5.75 6.94
N PRO A 367 2.33 5.62 5.61
CA PRO A 367 1.49 6.36 4.67
C PRO A 367 0.02 5.96 4.72
N VAL A 368 -0.30 4.68 4.97
CA VAL A 368 -1.70 4.21 5.13
C VAL A 368 -2.39 4.91 6.30
N ARG A 369 -1.70 5.07 7.45
CA ARG A 369 -2.22 5.83 8.59
C ARG A 369 -2.38 7.30 8.27
N GLY A 370 -1.40 7.92 7.59
CA GLY A 370 -1.49 9.31 7.17
C GLY A 370 -2.72 9.58 6.30
N VAL A 371 -2.99 8.71 5.32
CA VAL A 371 -4.18 8.79 4.46
C VAL A 371 -5.46 8.56 5.24
N GLN A 372 -5.49 7.61 6.18
CA GLN A 372 -6.68 7.37 7.01
C GLN A 372 -7.05 8.59 7.86
N VAL A 373 -6.06 9.17 8.54
CA VAL A 373 -6.25 10.39 9.35
C VAL A 373 -6.70 11.56 8.47
N MET A 374 -6.14 11.69 7.26
CA MET A 374 -6.56 12.70 6.28
C MET A 374 -8.02 12.51 5.85
N LYS A 375 -8.45 11.28 5.54
CA LYS A 375 -9.84 10.96 5.18
C LYS A 375 -10.80 11.38 6.29
N VAL A 376 -10.52 11.00 7.54
CA VAL A 376 -11.33 11.38 8.72
C VAL A 376 -11.35 12.90 8.92
N GLY A 377 -10.19 13.56 8.84
CA GLY A 377 -10.10 15.02 8.95
C GLY A 377 -10.89 15.76 7.86
N LYS A 378 -10.87 15.26 6.62
CA LYS A 378 -11.66 15.80 5.51
C LYS A 378 -13.17 15.61 5.72
N LEU A 379 -13.59 14.44 6.19
CA LEU A 379 -14.99 14.17 6.53
C LEU A 379 -15.50 15.12 7.63
N GLN A 380 -14.72 15.31 8.69
CA GLN A 380 -15.00 16.27 9.77
C GLN A 380 -15.10 17.70 9.25
N LEU A 381 -14.19 18.10 8.35
CA LEU A 381 -14.20 19.43 7.75
C LEU A 381 -15.50 19.70 6.98
N HIS A 382 -15.93 18.74 6.14
CA HIS A 382 -17.15 18.87 5.35
C HIS A 382 -18.44 18.84 6.20
N GLN A 383 -18.39 18.28 7.40
CA GLN A 383 -19.49 18.30 8.37
C GLN A 383 -19.42 19.48 9.36
N GLY A 384 -18.51 20.44 9.16
CA GLY A 384 -18.40 21.63 10.01
C GLY A 384 -17.73 21.40 11.37
N MET A 385 -17.13 20.23 11.61
CA MET A 385 -16.39 19.90 12.84
C MET A 385 -14.96 20.48 12.81
N PHE A 386 -14.83 21.80 12.64
CA PHE A 386 -13.55 22.47 12.34
C PHE A 386 -12.42 22.20 13.34
N PRO A 387 -12.64 22.22 14.68
CA PRO A 387 -11.57 21.95 15.63
C PRO A 387 -11.03 20.51 15.52
N GLN A 388 -11.91 19.52 15.39
CA GLN A 388 -11.55 18.12 15.24
C GLN A 388 -10.85 17.88 13.90
N ALA A 389 -11.38 18.47 12.82
CA ALA A 389 -10.80 18.41 11.49
C ALA A 389 -9.37 18.97 11.49
N MET A 390 -9.15 20.15 12.08
CA MET A 390 -7.83 20.77 12.16
C MET A 390 -6.84 19.92 12.96
N LYS A 391 -7.29 19.30 14.06
CA LYS A 391 -6.46 18.38 14.85
C LYS A 391 -5.98 17.19 14.00
N ASN A 392 -6.88 16.57 13.23
CA ASN A 392 -6.55 15.43 12.39
C ASN A 392 -5.74 15.81 11.15
N LEU A 393 -6.09 16.90 10.46
CA LEU A 393 -5.38 17.36 9.26
C LEU A 393 -3.96 17.86 9.55
N ARG A 394 -3.69 18.33 10.77
CA ARG A 394 -2.34 18.67 11.21
C ARG A 394 -1.56 17.50 11.77
N LEU A 395 -2.26 16.58 12.44
CA LEU A 395 -1.76 15.57 13.39
C LEU A 395 -0.23 15.55 13.44
N GLU A 396 0.33 16.45 14.25
CA GLU A 396 1.77 16.65 14.30
C GLU A 396 2.45 15.34 14.71
N PRO A 397 3.65 15.04 14.19
CA PRO A 397 4.47 13.99 14.75
C PRO A 397 4.67 14.32 16.23
N TRP A 398 4.26 13.42 17.11
CA TRP A 398 4.41 13.62 18.55
C TRP A 398 5.88 13.98 18.83
N SER A 399 6.12 15.21 19.32
CA SER A 399 7.44 15.62 19.77
C SER A 399 7.89 14.69 20.89
N LYS A 400 9.18 14.37 20.93
CA LYS A 400 9.82 13.57 22.00
C LYS A 400 9.64 14.14 23.43
N SER A 401 8.92 15.26 23.60
CA SER A 401 8.75 15.98 24.87
C SER A 401 7.72 15.38 25.83
N ASN A 402 7.06 14.28 25.48
CA ASN A 402 6.09 13.61 26.37
C ASN A 402 6.50 12.17 26.73
N GLN A 403 7.78 11.80 26.54
CA GLN A 403 8.32 10.51 26.97
C GLN A 403 8.60 10.43 28.49
N ASP A 404 8.54 11.54 29.22
CA ASP A 404 8.96 11.58 30.63
C ASP A 404 7.88 11.17 31.66
N HIS A 405 6.73 10.63 31.24
CA HIS A 405 5.69 10.16 32.18
C HIS A 405 5.35 8.67 32.08
N CYS A 406 6.20 7.86 31.43
CA CYS A 406 6.14 6.42 31.57
C CYS A 406 7.47 5.90 32.15
N HIS A 407 7.76 6.28 33.39
CA HIS A 407 8.79 5.60 34.17
C HIS A 407 8.26 4.23 34.59
N CYS A 408 8.91 3.20 34.07
CA CYS A 408 8.95 1.87 34.64
C CYS A 408 9.11 1.92 36.16
N HIS A 409 8.11 1.47 36.90
CA HIS A 409 8.34 0.92 38.22
C HIS A 409 7.82 -0.52 38.24
N GLY A 410 8.76 -1.42 38.00
CA GLY A 410 8.63 -2.82 38.39
C GLY A 410 8.44 -2.92 39.90
N TRP A 411 7.67 -3.94 40.29
CA TRP A 411 7.40 -4.31 41.66
C TRP A 411 8.68 -4.70 42.40
N SER A 412 9.05 -3.96 43.44
CA SER A 412 9.54 -4.50 44.71
C SER A 412 9.66 -3.40 45.77
N GLU A 413 9.04 -3.67 46.92
CA GLU A 413 9.35 -3.21 48.27
C GLU A 413 9.73 -1.73 48.51
N CYS A 414 8.84 -0.98 49.17
CA CYS A 414 9.21 -0.23 50.38
C CYS A 414 7.97 0.26 51.15
N ARG A 415 7.89 -0.15 52.41
CA ARG A 415 6.90 0.28 53.40
C ARG A 415 7.16 1.74 53.81
N GLY A 416 6.07 2.51 53.95
CA GLY A 416 5.90 3.40 55.08
C GLY A 416 6.20 4.90 54.88
N LYS A 417 5.17 5.68 55.22
CA LYS A 417 5.14 7.05 55.79
C LYS A 417 4.70 8.17 54.85
N GLY A 418 3.51 8.70 55.18
CA GLY A 418 3.32 10.14 55.41
C GLY A 418 2.86 10.97 54.21
N SER A 419 1.55 11.20 54.13
CA SER A 419 0.92 12.28 53.38
C SER A 419 1.27 13.66 53.96
N PRO A 420 1.32 14.70 53.11
CA PRO A 420 0.66 15.94 53.45
C PRO A 420 -0.17 16.57 52.31
N SER A 421 -1.17 17.32 52.75
CA SER A 421 -2.30 17.97 52.07
C SER A 421 -1.92 19.10 51.10
N PRO A 422 -2.86 19.53 50.21
CA PRO A 422 -2.61 20.59 49.21
C PRO A 422 -2.94 21.99 49.74
N PRO A 423 -2.29 23.07 49.24
CA PRO A 423 -2.73 24.43 49.48
C PRO A 423 -3.75 24.93 48.44
N GLN A 424 -4.65 25.75 48.95
CA GLN A 424 -5.84 26.35 48.34
C GLN A 424 -5.54 27.62 47.52
N ASP A 425 -6.46 27.90 46.59
CA ASP A 425 -6.96 29.21 46.12
C ASP A 425 -6.02 30.30 45.58
N ALA A 426 -6.22 30.63 44.30
CA ALA A 426 -6.18 32.02 43.84
C ALA A 426 -7.17 32.24 42.68
N ARG A 427 -8.20 33.05 42.96
CA ARG A 427 -9.19 33.59 42.02
C ARG A 427 -8.52 34.52 41.01
N ALA A 428 -8.93 34.46 39.74
CA ALA A 428 -8.79 35.56 38.79
C ALA A 428 -10.03 35.67 37.90
N THR A 429 -10.61 36.86 37.90
CA THR A 429 -11.79 37.34 37.16
C THR A 429 -11.51 37.55 35.66
N PRO A 430 -12.54 37.56 34.78
CA PRO A 430 -12.38 37.54 33.33
C PRO A 430 -12.42 38.96 32.71
N PRO A 431 -11.82 39.18 31.52
CA PRO A 431 -12.09 40.38 30.74
C PRO A 431 -13.13 40.15 29.63
N ALA A 432 -14.15 41.00 29.72
CA ALA A 432 -15.02 41.61 28.72
C ALA A 432 -14.93 41.20 27.24
N SER A 433 -16.13 40.95 26.73
CA SER A 433 -16.60 40.99 25.34
C SER A 433 -16.28 42.30 24.59
N GLN A 434 -15.81 42.18 23.35
CA GLN A 434 -16.04 43.19 22.31
C GLN A 434 -16.51 42.51 21.01
N SER A 435 -17.69 42.94 20.59
CA SER A 435 -18.40 42.65 19.34
C SER A 435 -17.93 43.54 18.19
N THR A 436 -18.14 43.05 16.95
CA THR A 436 -18.42 43.74 15.66
C THR A 436 -17.55 43.20 14.50
N PRO A 437 -17.94 43.37 13.23
CA PRO A 437 -19.19 42.91 12.62
C PRO A 437 -18.94 42.12 11.31
N GLU A 438 -20.03 41.59 10.78
CA GLU A 438 -20.16 40.79 9.55
C GLU A 438 -19.49 41.42 8.31
N GLY A 439 -18.76 40.59 7.56
CA GLY A 439 -18.21 40.89 6.25
C GLY A 439 -18.57 39.78 5.25
N THR A 440 -19.50 40.12 4.35
CA THR A 440 -19.95 39.38 3.17
C THR A 440 -18.85 38.59 2.44
N ARG A 441 -19.08 37.30 2.16
CA ARG A 441 -18.33 36.53 1.16
C ARG A 441 -19.29 35.92 0.14
N GLY A 442 -19.14 36.39 -1.11
CA GLY A 442 -19.71 35.78 -2.31
C GLY A 442 -19.04 34.43 -2.65
N PRO A 443 -19.51 33.76 -3.71
CA PRO A 443 -19.30 32.35 -3.94
C PRO A 443 -17.88 32.08 -4.44
N ILE A 444 -17.15 31.19 -3.76
CA ILE A 444 -15.83 30.74 -4.20
C ILE A 444 -15.93 29.31 -4.71
N ALA A 445 -15.75 29.21 -6.02
CA ALA A 445 -15.39 28.10 -6.89
C ALA A 445 -15.10 26.74 -6.22
N HIS A 446 -15.86 25.74 -6.66
CA HIS A 446 -15.45 24.35 -6.68
C HIS A 446 -14.14 24.18 -7.47
N CYS A 447 -13.11 23.67 -6.80
CA CYS A 447 -11.91 23.13 -7.44
C CYS A 447 -11.64 21.72 -6.87
N LEU A 448 -12.02 20.74 -7.71
CA LEU A 448 -11.53 19.36 -7.88
C LEU A 448 -11.49 18.41 -6.67
#